data_AF-A0A317AV27-F1
#
_entry.id   AF-A0A317AV27-F1
#
_cell.length_a   1.000
_cell.length_b   1.000
_cell.length_c   1.000
_cell.angle_alpha   90.00
_cell.angle_beta   90.00
_cell.angle_gamma   90.00
#
_symmetry.space_group_name_H-M   'P 1'
#
loop_
_entity.id
_entity.type
_entity.pdbx_description
1 polymer ?
#
loop_
_entity_poly.entity_id
_entity_poly.type
_entity_poly.pdbx_seq_one_letter_code
_entity_poly.pdbx_strand_id
1 'polypeptide(L)'
;MNNEPPEQYRRRIYYNVSDHLEEAGLQPPKVNTEIVWTSLDGPIMIKDLDCDTFDAEECLAPGFSTQSADAQARSPVFSTAAIFGRVSREYPRCGDCLIKLVLNRRRCGLGPLLPHFAKKPHQREVIVKALMKYQYTIVQPDAAFHMVTDAQQAEHTLLRPYIKHNKKVGEMCLNDDVLTQDEGELEAVRMVMGQLFEGLFPNKSSFEL
;
A
#
# COMPACT_ATOMS: atom_id res chain seq x y z
N MET A 1 41.50 -19.16 12.09
CA MET A 1 40.10 -19.21 11.63
C MET A 1 39.36 -18.17 12.43
N ASN A 2 39.17 -16.97 11.85
CA ASN A 2 38.53 -15.86 12.54
C ASN A 2 37.01 -16.01 12.46
N ASN A 3 36.36 -16.02 13.63
CA ASN A 3 34.91 -15.99 13.76
C ASN A 3 34.42 -14.55 13.53
N GLU A 4 34.16 -14.18 12.28
CA GLU A 4 33.38 -12.99 11.98
C GLU A 4 31.87 -13.26 12.19
N PRO A 5 31.11 -12.31 12.76
CA PRO A 5 29.70 -12.50 13.04
C PRO A 5 28.89 -12.62 11.72
N PRO A 6 27.88 -13.52 11.65
CA PRO A 6 27.13 -13.83 10.42
C PRO A 6 26.37 -12.64 9.81
N GLU A 7 26.23 -11.53 10.55
CA GLU A 7 25.62 -10.29 10.05
C GLU A 7 26.47 -9.56 9.01
N GLN A 8 27.80 -9.69 9.06
CA GLN A 8 28.70 -9.08 8.06
C GLN A 8 28.62 -9.77 6.69
N TYR A 9 28.14 -11.02 6.64
CA TYR A 9 27.97 -11.78 5.39
C TYR A 9 26.73 -11.37 4.60
N ARG A 10 25.75 -10.75 5.26
CA ARG A 10 24.60 -10.11 4.60
C ARG A 10 24.94 -8.67 4.26
N ARG A 11 26.04 -8.45 3.52
CA ARG A 11 26.09 -7.28 2.64
C ARG A 11 24.80 -7.33 1.83
N ARG A 12 24.06 -6.23 1.82
CA ARG A 12 22.80 -6.08 1.09
C ARG A 12 23.13 -6.09 -0.41
N ILE A 13 23.53 -7.25 -0.92
CA ILE A 13 24.08 -7.47 -2.26
C ILE A 13 23.18 -6.82 -3.31
N TYR A 14 21.87 -6.83 -3.08
CA TYR A 14 20.87 -6.19 -3.95
C TYR A 14 21.13 -4.70 -4.26
N TYR A 15 21.78 -3.93 -3.38
CA TYR A 15 22.17 -2.55 -3.67
C TYR A 15 23.38 -2.43 -4.60
N ASN A 16 24.20 -3.48 -4.69
CA ASN A 16 25.44 -3.50 -5.44
C ASN A 16 25.40 -4.51 -6.61
N VAL A 17 24.21 -5.06 -6.94
CA VAL A 17 24.05 -6.07 -8.01
C VAL A 17 24.48 -5.50 -9.35
N SER A 18 24.15 -4.23 -9.65
CA SER A 18 24.57 -3.57 -10.88
C SER A 18 26.10 -3.50 -10.98
N ASP A 19 26.76 -3.07 -9.92
CA ASP A 19 28.22 -2.92 -9.87
C ASP A 19 28.93 -4.28 -10.05
N HIS A 20 28.45 -5.33 -9.40
CA HIS A 20 29.02 -6.67 -9.53
C HIS A 20 28.80 -7.30 -10.91
N LEU A 21 27.69 -6.96 -11.58
CA LEU A 21 27.45 -7.41 -12.95
C LEU A 21 28.40 -6.70 -13.92
N GLU A 22 28.62 -5.39 -13.76
CA GLU A 22 29.59 -4.64 -14.56
C GLU A 22 31.02 -5.12 -14.35
N GLU A 23 31.44 -5.38 -13.12
CA GLU A 23 32.74 -5.98 -12.79
C GLU A 23 32.95 -7.36 -13.45
N ALA A 24 31.87 -8.12 -13.61
CA ALA A 24 31.87 -9.40 -14.31
C ALA A 24 31.77 -9.27 -15.85
N GLY A 25 31.75 -8.05 -16.39
CA GLY A 25 31.60 -7.79 -17.83
C GLY A 25 30.19 -8.05 -18.35
N LEU A 26 29.20 -8.16 -17.46
CA LEU A 26 27.79 -8.32 -17.79
C LEU A 26 27.09 -6.96 -17.76
N GLN A 27 26.05 -6.78 -18.59
CA GLN A 27 25.26 -5.56 -18.49
C GLN A 27 24.48 -5.53 -17.17
N PRO A 28 24.40 -4.37 -16.49
CA PRO A 28 23.57 -4.22 -15.31
C PRO A 28 22.10 -4.47 -15.68
N PRO A 29 21.25 -4.85 -14.70
CA PRO A 29 19.85 -5.16 -14.97
C PRO A 29 19.18 -3.90 -15.53
N LYS A 30 18.75 -3.96 -16.78
CA LYS A 30 17.88 -2.93 -17.35
C LYS A 30 16.52 -3.08 -16.70
N VAL A 31 16.31 -2.37 -15.60
CA VAL A 31 14.98 -2.23 -15.02
C VAL A 31 14.16 -1.48 -16.05
N ASN A 32 13.24 -2.19 -16.70
CA ASN A 32 12.31 -1.56 -17.62
C ASN A 32 11.32 -0.72 -16.80
N THR A 33 11.64 0.57 -16.66
CA THR A 33 10.78 1.56 -15.99
C THR A 33 9.53 1.89 -16.80
N GLU A 34 9.46 1.42 -18.05
CA GLU A 34 8.32 1.59 -18.95
C GLU A 34 7.33 0.40 -18.89
N ILE A 35 7.50 -0.54 -17.94
CA ILE A 35 6.49 -1.57 -17.70
C ILE A 35 5.25 -0.89 -17.12
N VAL A 36 4.26 -0.69 -17.97
CA VAL A 36 2.92 -0.29 -17.55
C VAL A 36 2.21 -1.52 -17.02
N TRP A 37 2.07 -1.60 -15.70
CA TRP A 37 1.26 -2.61 -15.05
C TRP A 37 -0.21 -2.26 -15.23
N THR A 38 -0.98 -3.19 -15.79
CA THR A 38 -2.40 -2.99 -16.12
C THR A 38 -3.26 -4.02 -15.40
N SER A 39 -4.58 -3.97 -15.62
CA SER A 39 -5.50 -5.02 -15.20
C SER A 39 -5.14 -6.41 -15.73
N LEU A 40 -4.38 -6.51 -16.83
CA LEU A 40 -3.91 -7.78 -17.41
C LEU A 40 -2.90 -8.49 -16.50
N ASP A 41 -2.17 -7.73 -15.68
CA ASP A 41 -1.22 -8.25 -14.69
C ASP A 41 -1.90 -8.58 -13.36
N GLY A 42 -3.19 -8.25 -13.25
CA GLY A 42 -4.05 -8.57 -12.13
C GLY A 42 -4.76 -7.35 -11.55
N PRO A 43 -5.89 -7.56 -10.85
CA PRO A 43 -6.73 -6.47 -10.35
C PRO A 43 -6.06 -5.63 -9.26
N ILE A 44 -4.99 -6.13 -8.63
CA ILE A 44 -4.22 -5.38 -7.63
C ILE A 44 -3.51 -4.18 -8.26
N MET A 45 -3.12 -4.27 -9.53
CA MET A 45 -2.39 -3.22 -10.23
C MET A 45 -3.28 -2.01 -10.57
N ILE A 46 -4.60 -2.18 -10.56
CA ILE A 46 -5.58 -1.11 -10.82
C ILE A 46 -6.29 -0.62 -9.54
N LYS A 47 -5.86 -1.08 -8.36
CA LYS A 47 -6.55 -0.81 -7.08
C LYS A 47 -6.61 0.70 -6.79
N ASP A 48 -5.52 1.42 -7.05
CA ASP A 48 -5.36 2.85 -6.78
C ASP A 48 -5.66 3.72 -8.01
N LEU A 49 -6.09 3.11 -9.12
CA LEU A 49 -6.37 3.84 -10.36
C LEU A 49 -7.56 4.80 -10.18
N ASP A 50 -7.34 6.09 -10.38
CA ASP A 50 -8.43 7.07 -10.41
C ASP A 50 -9.15 7.03 -11.77
N CYS A 51 -10.45 6.77 -11.69
CA CYS A 51 -11.35 6.58 -12.84
C CYS A 51 -12.50 7.59 -12.87
N ASP A 52 -12.41 8.68 -12.09
CA ASP A 52 -13.43 9.74 -12.07
C ASP A 52 -13.56 10.44 -13.43
N THR A 53 -12.50 10.42 -14.23
CA THR A 53 -12.46 10.98 -15.59
C THR A 53 -12.81 9.96 -16.68
N PHE A 54 -13.33 8.79 -16.35
CA PHE A 54 -13.72 7.81 -17.37
C PHE A 54 -14.91 8.33 -18.18
N ASP A 55 -14.70 8.52 -19.49
CA ASP A 55 -15.72 8.97 -20.42
C ASP A 55 -15.87 7.97 -21.58
N ALA A 56 -17.10 7.57 -21.89
CA ALA A 56 -17.37 6.56 -22.91
C ALA A 56 -17.07 7.06 -24.34
N GLU A 57 -17.22 8.36 -24.59
CA GLU A 57 -16.96 8.97 -25.90
C GLU A 57 -15.45 9.02 -26.18
N GLU A 58 -14.66 9.32 -25.14
CA GLU A 58 -13.20 9.33 -25.23
C GLU A 58 -12.64 7.90 -25.28
N CYS A 59 -13.12 7.03 -24.40
CA CYS A 59 -12.54 5.71 -24.17
C CYS A 59 -12.98 4.63 -25.17
N LEU A 60 -14.26 4.60 -25.56
CA LEU A 60 -14.81 3.51 -26.37
C LEU A 60 -14.89 3.90 -27.84
N ALA A 61 -15.48 5.06 -28.13
CA ALA A 61 -15.44 5.71 -29.44
C ALA A 61 -16.22 7.04 -29.38
N PRO A 62 -15.88 8.04 -30.21
CA PRO A 62 -16.72 9.22 -30.37
C PRO A 62 -18.12 8.82 -30.86
N GLY A 63 -19.15 9.34 -30.20
CA GLY A 63 -20.55 9.03 -30.46
C GLY A 63 -21.07 7.77 -29.77
N PHE A 64 -20.28 7.07 -28.94
CA PHE A 64 -20.62 5.75 -28.41
C PHE A 64 -21.91 5.71 -27.58
N SER A 65 -22.23 6.78 -26.86
CA SER A 65 -23.42 6.91 -26.01
C SER A 65 -24.60 7.62 -26.70
N THR A 66 -24.47 7.97 -27.98
CA THR A 66 -25.53 8.66 -28.73
C THR A 66 -26.56 7.66 -29.27
N GLN A 67 -27.86 7.97 -29.15
CA GLN A 67 -28.96 7.13 -29.66
C GLN A 67 -28.86 6.85 -31.18
N SER A 68 -28.19 7.74 -31.92
CA SER A 68 -27.89 7.56 -33.35
C SER A 68 -26.91 6.42 -33.63
N ALA A 69 -25.99 6.12 -32.71
CA ALA A 69 -25.09 5.00 -32.83
C ALA A 69 -25.86 3.67 -32.73
N ASP A 70 -26.78 3.53 -31.79
CA ASP A 70 -27.56 2.30 -31.57
C ASP A 70 -28.48 1.94 -32.76
N ALA A 71 -29.03 2.94 -33.45
CA ALA A 71 -29.99 2.73 -34.53
C ALA A 71 -29.35 2.41 -35.90
N GLN A 72 -28.08 2.79 -36.13
CA GLN A 72 -27.43 2.71 -37.45
C GLN A 72 -25.96 2.26 -37.45
N ALA A 73 -25.39 1.75 -36.35
CA ALA A 73 -23.97 1.39 -36.25
C ALA A 73 -23.52 0.30 -37.25
N ARG A 74 -23.22 0.73 -38.48
CA ARG A 74 -22.32 0.07 -39.44
C ARG A 74 -20.98 0.79 -39.53
N SER A 75 -20.72 1.76 -38.65
CA SER A 75 -19.43 2.44 -38.58
C SER A 75 -18.36 1.45 -38.10
N PRO A 76 -17.26 1.25 -38.85
CA PRO A 76 -16.16 0.39 -38.44
C PRO A 76 -15.54 0.77 -37.09
N VAL A 77 -15.69 2.04 -36.69
CA VAL A 77 -15.20 2.58 -35.40
C VAL A 77 -15.90 1.94 -34.21
N PHE A 78 -17.15 1.53 -34.35
CA PHE A 78 -17.89 0.81 -33.29
C PHE A 78 -17.73 -0.71 -33.37
N SER A 79 -16.86 -1.22 -34.24
CA SER A 79 -16.59 -2.65 -34.28
C SER A 79 -15.93 -3.11 -32.98
N THR A 80 -16.25 -4.34 -32.56
CA THR A 80 -15.63 -4.96 -31.40
C THR A 80 -14.10 -4.91 -31.48
N ALA A 81 -13.53 -5.19 -32.65
CA ALA A 81 -12.09 -5.15 -32.85
C ALA A 81 -11.50 -3.74 -32.61
N ALA A 82 -12.17 -2.69 -33.08
CA ALA A 82 -11.74 -1.30 -32.88
C ALA A 82 -11.82 -0.89 -31.41
N ILE A 83 -12.94 -1.17 -30.75
CA ILE A 83 -13.15 -0.83 -29.33
C ILE A 83 -12.13 -1.56 -28.45
N PHE A 84 -11.98 -2.88 -28.63
CA PHE A 84 -11.02 -3.66 -27.84
C PHE A 84 -9.58 -3.26 -28.16
N GLY A 85 -9.24 -2.97 -29.41
CA GLY A 85 -7.93 -2.43 -29.78
C GLY A 85 -7.64 -1.12 -29.05
N ARG A 86 -8.63 -0.22 -29.03
CA ARG A 86 -8.53 1.07 -28.35
C ARG A 86 -8.30 0.91 -26.85
N VAL A 87 -9.16 0.18 -26.13
CA VAL A 87 -9.07 0.07 -24.66
C VAL A 87 -7.94 -0.82 -24.16
N SER A 88 -7.41 -1.73 -24.99
CA SER A 88 -6.31 -2.62 -24.59
C SER A 88 -4.93 -2.14 -25.01
N ARG A 89 -4.82 -1.30 -26.04
CA ARG A 89 -3.52 -0.88 -26.60
C ARG A 89 -3.35 0.62 -26.69
N GLU A 90 -4.34 1.34 -27.21
CA GLU A 90 -4.23 2.80 -27.41
C GLU A 90 -4.42 3.58 -26.11
N TYR A 91 -5.42 3.18 -25.31
CA TYR A 91 -5.76 3.79 -24.03
C TYR A 91 -5.93 2.69 -22.95
N PRO A 92 -4.84 2.06 -22.48
CA PRO A 92 -4.92 1.01 -21.46
C PRO A 92 -5.62 1.47 -20.18
N ARG A 93 -5.45 2.74 -19.79
CA ARG A 93 -6.16 3.35 -18.66
C ARG A 93 -7.69 3.27 -18.81
N CYS A 94 -8.22 3.45 -20.02
CA CYS A 94 -9.64 3.30 -20.29
C CYS A 94 -10.12 1.85 -20.08
N GLY A 95 -9.33 0.86 -20.51
CA GLY A 95 -9.61 -0.55 -20.27
C GLY A 95 -9.59 -0.91 -18.79
N ASP A 96 -8.58 -0.44 -18.07
CA ASP A 96 -8.43 -0.65 -16.63
C ASP A 96 -9.57 -0.01 -15.84
N CYS A 97 -9.95 1.22 -16.19
CA CYS A 97 -11.09 1.90 -15.58
C CYS A 97 -12.41 1.22 -15.89
N LEU A 98 -12.62 0.75 -17.12
CA LEU A 98 -13.81 -0.02 -17.49
C LEU A 98 -13.91 -1.30 -16.63
N ILE A 99 -12.81 -2.05 -16.49
CA ILE A 99 -12.75 -3.24 -15.65
C ILE A 99 -13.03 -2.88 -14.18
N LYS A 100 -12.40 -1.83 -13.64
CA LYS A 100 -12.61 -1.36 -12.27
C LYS A 100 -14.07 -0.99 -12.00
N LEU A 101 -14.69 -0.23 -12.90
CA LEU A 101 -16.09 0.17 -12.80
C LEU A 101 -17.04 -1.03 -12.85
N VAL A 102 -16.76 -2.02 -13.71
CA VAL A 102 -17.54 -3.27 -13.78
C VAL A 102 -17.37 -4.10 -12.50
N LEU A 103 -16.15 -4.23 -11.99
CA LEU A 103 -15.86 -4.98 -10.77
C LEU A 103 -16.47 -4.31 -9.52
N ASN A 104 -16.46 -2.98 -9.43
CA ASN A 104 -17.08 -2.23 -8.33
C ASN A 104 -18.60 -2.47 -8.22
N ARG A 105 -19.27 -2.79 -9.34
CA ARG A 105 -20.70 -3.11 -9.35
C ARG A 105 -21.01 -4.56 -8.95
N ARG A 106 -20.00 -5.41 -8.77
CA ARG A 106 -20.16 -6.79 -8.34
C ARG A 106 -19.81 -6.93 -6.87
N ARG A 107 -20.53 -7.80 -6.15
CA ARG A 107 -20.11 -8.23 -4.81
C ARG A 107 -18.74 -8.89 -4.95
N CYS A 108 -17.72 -8.22 -4.44
CA CYS A 108 -16.35 -8.69 -4.45
C CYS A 108 -16.07 -9.54 -3.19
N GLY A 109 -15.03 -10.36 -3.28
CA GLY A 109 -14.57 -11.23 -2.20
C GLY A 109 -13.82 -12.43 -2.75
N LEU A 110 -13.17 -13.18 -1.88
CA LEU A 110 -12.40 -14.38 -2.28
C LEU A 110 -13.30 -15.55 -2.72
N GLY A 111 -14.63 -15.36 -2.71
CA GLY A 111 -15.63 -16.40 -2.96
C GLY A 111 -15.40 -17.27 -4.20
N PRO A 112 -15.04 -16.69 -5.37
CA PRO A 112 -14.70 -17.45 -6.58
C PRO A 112 -13.38 -18.23 -6.52
N LEU A 113 -12.41 -17.75 -5.73
CA LEU A 113 -11.12 -18.42 -5.51
C LEU A 113 -11.21 -19.51 -4.44
N LEU A 114 -12.24 -19.44 -3.60
CA LEU A 114 -12.53 -20.42 -2.57
C LEU A 114 -13.26 -21.65 -3.15
N PRO A 115 -13.07 -22.84 -2.56
CA PRO A 115 -13.84 -24.02 -2.93
C PRO A 115 -15.34 -23.76 -2.92
N HIS A 116 -16.06 -24.31 -3.89
CA HIS A 116 -17.49 -24.07 -4.05
C HIS A 116 -18.28 -24.44 -2.78
N PHE A 117 -19.05 -23.49 -2.24
CA PHE A 117 -19.70 -23.60 -0.93
C PHE A 117 -20.58 -24.85 -0.78
N ALA A 118 -21.37 -25.21 -1.80
CA ALA A 118 -22.24 -26.39 -1.74
C ALA A 118 -21.52 -27.73 -2.03
N LYS A 119 -20.46 -27.73 -2.85
CA LYS A 119 -19.81 -28.97 -3.30
C LYS A 119 -18.62 -29.37 -2.44
N LYS A 120 -17.98 -28.38 -1.79
CA LYS A 120 -16.76 -28.53 -1.00
C LYS A 120 -16.81 -27.67 0.28
N PRO A 121 -17.86 -27.84 1.13
CA PRO A 121 -18.07 -26.97 2.29
C PRO A 121 -16.90 -27.06 3.29
N HIS A 122 -16.39 -28.26 3.54
CA HIS A 122 -15.32 -28.48 4.51
C HIS A 122 -13.98 -27.87 4.05
N GLN A 123 -13.58 -28.08 2.79
CA GLN A 123 -12.36 -27.46 2.25
C GLN A 123 -12.45 -25.93 2.24
N ARG A 124 -13.64 -25.40 1.95
CA ARG A 124 -13.89 -23.96 2.00
C ARG A 124 -13.68 -23.42 3.41
N GLU A 125 -14.22 -24.07 4.42
CA GLU A 125 -14.07 -23.68 5.83
C GLU A 125 -12.60 -23.64 6.26
N VAL A 126 -11.83 -24.68 5.92
CA VAL A 126 -10.39 -24.75 6.25
C VAL A 126 -9.63 -23.60 5.60
N ILE A 127 -9.88 -23.32 4.32
CA ILE A 127 -9.20 -22.23 3.61
C ILE A 127 -9.60 -20.87 4.17
N VAL A 128 -10.89 -20.65 4.49
CA VAL A 128 -11.32 -19.41 5.15
C VAL A 128 -10.61 -19.23 6.49
N LYS A 129 -10.54 -20.27 7.33
CA LYS A 129 -9.80 -20.22 8.61
C LYS A 129 -8.32 -19.92 8.41
N ALA A 130 -7.68 -20.51 7.40
CA ALA A 130 -6.28 -20.24 7.06
C ALA A 130 -6.09 -18.78 6.60
N LEU A 131 -6.95 -18.28 5.70
CA LEU A 131 -6.89 -16.90 5.23
C LEU A 131 -7.11 -15.90 6.36
N MET A 132 -8.05 -16.16 7.27
CA MET A 132 -8.26 -15.34 8.47
C MET A 132 -7.02 -15.31 9.36
N LYS A 133 -6.31 -16.44 9.50
CA LYS A 133 -5.03 -16.49 10.22
C LYS A 133 -3.96 -15.62 9.53
N TYR A 134 -3.90 -15.60 8.20
CA TYR A 134 -2.96 -14.78 7.43
C TYR A 134 -3.36 -13.31 7.27
N GLN A 135 -4.63 -12.96 7.50
CA GLN A 135 -5.06 -11.56 7.54
C GLN A 135 -4.37 -10.80 8.67
N TYR A 136 -3.97 -11.48 9.75
CA TYR A 136 -3.13 -10.92 10.82
C TYR A 136 -1.64 -10.81 10.46
N THR A 137 -1.22 -11.24 9.25
CA THR A 137 0.19 -11.20 8.82
C THR A 137 0.49 -10.03 7.88
N ILE A 138 -0.50 -9.51 7.15
CA ILE A 138 -0.40 -8.21 6.47
C ILE A 138 -1.02 -7.17 7.39
N VAL A 139 -0.25 -6.76 8.39
CA VAL A 139 -0.60 -5.63 9.25
C VAL A 139 -0.14 -4.38 8.51
N GLN A 140 -1.06 -3.56 8.05
CA GLN A 140 -0.83 -2.12 7.87
C GLN A 140 -1.39 -1.45 9.12
N PRO A 141 -0.67 -1.48 10.25
CA PRO A 141 -1.13 -0.77 11.42
C PRO A 141 -1.19 0.71 11.05
N ASP A 142 -2.16 1.43 11.57
CA ASP A 142 -2.09 2.88 11.57
C ASP A 142 -0.80 3.27 12.30
N ALA A 143 0.11 3.93 11.58
CA ALA A 143 1.38 4.38 12.11
C ALA A 143 1.36 5.91 12.23
N ALA A 144 1.80 6.43 13.38
CA ALA A 144 1.98 7.86 13.59
C ALA A 144 3.46 8.15 13.84
N PHE A 145 4.03 9.00 13.00
CA PHE A 145 5.40 9.47 13.12
C PHE A 145 5.39 10.86 13.73
N HIS A 146 6.11 11.02 14.84
CA HIS A 146 6.28 12.29 15.52
C HIS A 146 7.76 12.60 15.69
N MET A 147 8.14 13.78 15.26
CA MET A 147 9.46 14.35 15.53
C MET A 147 9.34 15.18 16.81
N VAL A 148 10.04 14.79 17.87
CA VAL A 148 10.00 15.48 19.16
C VAL A 148 11.04 16.58 19.12
N THR A 149 10.59 17.83 19.09
CA THR A 149 11.45 19.02 18.97
C THR A 149 11.56 19.79 20.28
N ASP A 150 10.45 19.91 21.01
CA ASP A 150 10.33 20.69 22.22
C ASP A 150 9.14 20.21 23.07
N ALA A 151 9.09 20.68 24.33
CA ALA A 151 8.10 20.22 25.30
C ALA A 151 6.66 20.63 24.94
N GLN A 152 6.47 21.79 24.33
CA GLN A 152 5.15 22.32 24.01
C GLN A 152 4.52 21.53 22.85
N GLN A 153 5.33 21.24 21.83
CA GLN A 153 4.96 20.38 20.72
C GLN A 153 4.60 18.99 21.24
N ALA A 154 5.48 18.36 22.03
CA ALA A 154 5.25 17.03 22.57
C ALA A 154 3.97 16.96 23.41
N GLU A 155 3.66 18.01 24.18
CA GLU A 155 2.45 18.07 24.97
C GLU A 155 1.18 18.06 24.07
N HIS A 156 1.18 18.85 23.01
CA HIS A 156 0.00 19.03 22.15
C HIS A 156 -0.20 17.90 21.14
N THR A 157 0.87 17.30 20.63
CA THR A 157 0.81 16.26 19.60
C THR A 157 0.79 14.85 20.18
N LEU A 158 1.42 14.65 21.35
CA LEU A 158 1.54 13.33 21.99
C LEU A 158 0.76 13.26 23.31
N LEU A 159 1.13 14.03 24.33
CA LEU A 159 0.59 13.82 25.67
C LEU A 159 -0.92 14.01 25.75
N ARG A 160 -1.44 15.15 25.29
CA ARG A 160 -2.88 15.43 25.35
C ARG A 160 -3.70 14.47 24.48
N PRO A 161 -3.37 14.23 23.20
CA PRO A 161 -4.16 13.33 22.36
C PRO A 161 -4.18 11.90 22.89
N TYR A 162 -3.03 11.34 23.25
CA TYR A 162 -2.94 9.92 23.58
C TYR A 162 -3.32 9.62 25.03
N ILE A 163 -3.02 10.51 25.98
CA ILE A 163 -3.37 10.30 27.39
C ILE A 163 -4.72 10.93 27.75
N LYS A 164 -4.93 12.22 27.46
CA LYS A 164 -6.17 12.92 27.88
C LYS A 164 -7.36 12.61 26.99
N HIS A 165 -7.13 12.45 25.68
CA HIS A 165 -8.19 12.19 24.70
C HIS A 165 -8.27 10.72 24.26
N ASN A 166 -7.45 9.84 24.85
CA ASN A 166 -7.44 8.40 24.61
C ASN A 166 -7.35 8.04 23.10
N LYS A 167 -6.59 8.84 22.33
CA LYS A 167 -6.26 8.51 20.95
C LYS A 167 -5.45 7.21 20.94
N LYS A 168 -5.77 6.33 20.00
CA LYS A 168 -5.05 5.07 19.80
C LYS A 168 -4.32 5.09 18.47
N VAL A 169 -3.20 4.39 18.42
CA VAL A 169 -2.43 4.14 17.21
C VAL A 169 -1.82 2.74 17.32
N GLY A 170 -1.77 2.01 16.21
CA GLY A 170 -1.16 0.68 16.14
C GLY A 170 0.36 0.75 16.28
N GLU A 171 0.98 1.76 15.69
CA GLU A 171 2.43 2.01 15.79
C GLU A 171 2.73 3.50 16.04
N MET A 172 3.54 3.81 17.04
CA MET A 172 4.02 5.16 17.31
C MET A 172 5.54 5.20 17.12
N CYS A 173 5.98 5.99 16.15
CA CYS A 173 7.39 6.21 15.86
C CYS A 173 7.78 7.60 16.36
N LEU A 174 8.78 7.65 17.24
CA LEU A 174 9.29 8.88 17.85
C LEU A 174 10.74 9.10 17.40
N ASN A 175 11.02 10.25 16.80
CA ASN A 175 12.39 10.71 16.54
C ASN A 175 12.75 11.81 17.53
N ASP A 176 13.96 11.79 18.08
CA ASP A 176 14.50 12.84 18.94
C ASP A 176 15.23 13.91 18.11
N ASP A 177 14.53 14.99 17.77
CA ASP A 177 15.10 16.14 17.05
C ASP A 177 15.18 17.36 17.97
N VAL A 178 15.56 17.13 19.22
CA VAL A 178 15.70 18.16 20.24
C VAL A 178 17.08 18.80 20.08
N LEU A 179 17.12 19.98 19.45
CA LEU A 179 18.37 20.65 19.08
C LEU A 179 18.91 21.62 20.15
N THR A 180 18.16 21.85 21.22
CA THR A 180 18.53 22.80 22.28
C THR A 180 19.58 22.23 23.24
N GLN A 181 20.41 23.10 23.81
CA GLN A 181 21.36 22.77 24.89
C GLN A 181 20.94 23.40 26.23
N ASP A 182 19.82 24.12 26.26
CA ASP A 182 19.32 24.69 27.50
C ASP A 182 18.80 23.58 28.42
N GLU A 183 19.39 23.47 29.62
CA GLU A 183 19.04 22.42 30.58
C GLU A 183 17.57 22.48 31.01
N GLY A 184 16.97 23.67 31.06
CA GLY A 184 15.56 23.86 31.41
C GLY A 184 14.62 23.35 30.32
N GLU A 185 14.92 23.66 29.05
CA GLU A 185 14.16 23.14 27.92
C GLU A 185 14.29 21.62 27.77
N LEU A 186 15.50 21.08 27.99
CA LEU A 186 15.73 19.63 28.00
C LEU A 186 14.95 18.92 29.12
N GLU A 187 14.96 19.48 30.33
CA GLU A 187 14.20 18.93 31.45
C GLU A 187 12.69 19.00 31.20
N ALA A 188 12.20 20.07 30.55
CA ALA A 188 10.80 20.18 30.16
C ALA A 188 10.38 19.09 29.17
N VAL A 189 11.21 18.80 28.15
CA VAL A 189 10.97 17.70 27.21
C VAL A 189 10.96 16.36 27.95
N ARG A 190 11.95 16.13 28.82
CA ARG A 190 12.04 14.92 29.63
C ARG A 190 10.77 14.69 30.46
N MET A 191 10.28 15.73 31.14
CA MET A 191 9.06 15.63 31.94
C MET A 191 7.83 15.25 31.11
N VAL A 192 7.63 15.90 29.96
CA VAL A 192 6.46 15.64 29.09
C VAL A 192 6.52 14.23 28.51
N MET A 193 7.68 13.80 28.02
CA MET A 193 7.87 12.46 27.48
C MET A 193 7.77 11.38 28.57
N GLY A 194 8.28 11.66 29.77
CA GLY A 194 8.10 10.78 30.93
C GLY A 194 6.62 10.55 31.25
N GLN A 195 5.83 11.62 31.33
CA GLN A 195 4.38 11.52 31.53
C GLN A 195 3.67 10.77 30.40
N LEU A 196 4.12 10.92 29.15
CA LEU A 196 3.58 10.17 28.02
C LEU A 196 3.85 8.67 28.19
N PHE A 197 5.10 8.28 28.43
CA PHE A 197 5.47 6.86 28.55
C PHE A 197 4.85 6.20 29.78
N GLU A 198 4.86 6.86 30.93
CA GLU A 198 4.19 6.37 32.14
C GLU A 198 2.66 6.30 31.96
N GLY A 199 2.08 7.22 31.18
CA GLY A 199 0.65 7.17 30.84
C GLY A 199 0.30 6.04 29.88
N LEU A 200 1.13 5.76 28.88
CA LEU A 200 0.93 4.69 27.91
C LEU A 200 1.26 3.31 28.51
N PHE A 201 2.29 3.23 29.34
CA PHE A 201 2.85 2.02 29.93
C PHE A 201 2.99 2.19 31.45
N PRO A 202 1.88 2.21 32.19
CA PRO A 202 1.89 2.51 33.62
C PRO A 202 2.52 1.43 34.49
N ASN A 203 2.67 0.22 33.94
CA ASN A 203 3.28 -0.90 34.63
C ASN A 203 4.71 -1.06 34.14
N LYS A 204 5.66 -1.07 35.07
CA LYS A 204 7.06 -1.35 34.76
C LYS A 204 7.20 -2.70 34.07
N SER A 205 7.97 -2.69 33.01
CA SER A 205 8.44 -3.91 32.36
C SER A 205 9.37 -4.69 33.30
N SER A 206 9.45 -6.02 33.14
CA SER A 206 10.46 -6.83 33.83
C SER A 206 11.91 -6.45 33.46
N PHE A 207 12.08 -5.65 32.42
CA PHE A 207 13.37 -5.14 31.95
C PHE A 207 13.71 -3.75 32.50
N GLU A 208 12.77 -3.09 33.17
CA GLU A 208 12.95 -1.80 33.84
C GLU A 208 13.23 -2.06 35.34
N LEU A 209 14.52 -2.17 35.68
CA LEU A 209 15.00 -2.34 37.06
C LEU A 209 14.62 -1.16 37.96
#